data_AF-A0A365TKB7-F1
#
_entry.id   AF-A0A365TKB7-F1
#
_cell.length_a   1.000
_cell.length_b   1.000
_cell.length_c   1.000
_cell.angle_alpha   90.00
_cell.angle_beta   90.00
_cell.angle_gamma   90.00
#
_symmetry.space_group_name_H-M   'P 1'
#
loop_
_entity.id
_entity.type
_entity.pdbx_description
1 polymer ?
#
loop_
_entity_poly.entity_id
_entity_poly.type
_entity_poly.pdbx_seq_one_letter_code
_entity_poly.pdbx_strand_id
1 'polypeptide(L)' 'MPDDIGSPRAKLVYLYLATTRGATVDELQSGLDLPKITLFTIVRTLRERELVEKNGSTFSITG' A
#
# COMPACT_ATOMS: atom_id res chain seq x y z
N MET A 1 -14.50 -0.92 0.91
CA MET A 1 -13.11 -1.41 0.88
C MET A 1 -13.10 -2.65 0.01
N PRO A 2 -12.00 -2.97 -0.70
CA PRO A 2 -11.93 -4.22 -1.44
C PRO A 2 -12.00 -5.38 -0.45
N ASP A 3 -13.08 -6.17 -0.52
CA ASP A 3 -13.33 -7.30 0.39
C ASP A 3 -12.24 -8.38 0.27
N ASP A 4 -11.51 -8.38 -0.85
CA ASP A 4 -10.43 -9.33 -1.16
C ASP A 4 -9.14 -9.10 -0.36
N ILE A 5 -8.97 -7.95 0.31
CA ILE A 5 -7.78 -7.70 1.14
C ILE A 5 -7.93 -8.45 2.47
N GLY A 6 -7.59 -9.74 2.50
CA GLY A 6 -7.74 -10.60 3.68
C GLY A 6 -6.80 -10.30 4.86
N SER A 7 -5.72 -9.54 4.66
CA SER A 7 -4.75 -9.22 5.72
C SER A 7 -5.04 -7.85 6.34
N PRO A 8 -5.19 -7.75 7.69
CA PRO A 8 -5.36 -6.46 8.38
C PRO A 8 -4.26 -5.45 8.04
N ARG A 9 -3.01 -5.91 7.92
CA ARG A 9 -1.87 -5.04 7.57
C ARG A 9 -1.98 -4.50 6.14
N ALA A 10 -2.43 -5.33 5.21
CA ALA A 10 -2.63 -4.91 3.83
C ALA A 10 -3.78 -3.88 3.72
N LYS A 11 -4.83 -4.02 4.54
CA LYS A 11 -5.91 -3.02 4.61
C LYS A 11 -5.39 -1.67 5.09
N LEU A 12 -4.54 -1.66 6.12
CA LEU A 12 -3.95 -0.41 6.64
C LEU A 12 -3.08 0.29 5.59
N VAL A 13 -2.23 -0.46 4.87
CA VAL A 13 -1.42 0.10 3.77
C VAL A 13 -2.32 0.68 2.68
N TYR A 14 -3.34 -0.05 2.24
CA TYR A 14 -4.27 0.44 1.23
C TYR A 14 -5.01 1.71 1.71
N LEU A 15 -5.53 1.72 2.94
CA LEU A 15 -6.21 2.89 3.50
C LEU A 15 -5.29 4.11 3.60
N TYR A 16 -4.04 3.91 4.02
CA TYR A 16 -3.06 4.98 4.08
C TYR A 16 -2.90 5.63 2.69
N LEU A 17 -2.65 4.83 1.66
CA LEU A 17 -2.52 5.30 0.27
C LEU A 17 -3.78 6.02 -0.23
N ALA A 18 -4.97 5.50 0.11
CA ALA A 18 -6.24 6.13 -0.24
C ALA A 18 -6.41 7.50 0.44
N THR A 19 -5.99 7.63 1.70
CA THR A 19 -6.10 8.89 2.46
C THR A 19 -5.05 9.93 2.04
N THR A 20 -3.84 9.52 1.69
CA THR A 20 -2.74 10.43 1.32
C THR A 20 -2.68 10.74 -0.18
N ARG A 21 -3.55 10.11 -0.99
CA ARG A 21 -3.47 10.11 -2.47
C ARG A 21 -2.14 9.56 -3.00
N GLY A 22 -1.57 8.64 -2.25
CA GLY A 22 -0.32 7.96 -2.55
C GLY A 22 0.81 8.25 -1.57
N ALA A 23 1.80 7.37 -1.55
CA ALA A 23 2.97 7.46 -0.68
C ALA A 23 4.13 6.58 -1.20
N THR A 24 5.34 6.94 -0.83
CA THR A 24 6.54 6.12 -0.98
C THR A 24 6.61 5.02 0.10
N VAL A 25 7.49 4.04 -0.08
CA VAL A 25 7.73 2.99 0.95
C VAL A 25 8.24 3.60 2.25
N ASP A 26 9.05 4.66 2.18
CA ASP A 26 9.60 5.33 3.36
C ASP A 26 8.51 6.07 4.14
N GLU A 27 7.59 6.73 3.46
CA GLU A 27 6.42 7.37 4.08
C GLU A 27 5.47 6.33 4.68
N LEU A 28 5.24 5.20 3.99
CA LEU A 28 4.47 4.09 4.53
C LEU A 28 5.12 3.50 5.79
N GLN A 29 6.45 3.37 5.80
CA GLN A 29 7.17 2.90 6.98
C GLN A 29 7.03 3.87 8.14
N SER A 30 7.26 5.17 7.90
CA SER A 30 7.14 6.20 8.92
C SER A 30 5.72 6.30 9.48
N GLY A 31 4.70 6.20 8.62
CA GLY A 31 3.30 6.35 9.00
C GLY A 31 2.65 5.12 9.63
N LEU A 32 3.13 3.91 9.31
CA LEU A 32 2.51 2.65 9.74
C LEU A 32 3.40 1.83 10.69
N ASP A 33 4.64 2.23 10.91
CA ASP A 33 5.65 1.50 11.70
C ASP A 33 5.78 0.03 11.27
N LEU A 34 5.73 -0.20 9.95
CA LEU A 34 5.86 -1.53 9.36
C LEU A 34 7.26 -1.74 8.80
N PRO A 35 7.87 -2.93 9.01
CA PRO A 35 9.16 -3.24 8.39
C PRO A 35 9.11 -3.10 6.87
N LYS A 36 10.15 -2.53 6.26
CA LYS A 36 10.22 -2.36 4.79
C LYS A 36 9.95 -3.66 4.03
N ILE A 37 10.46 -4.80 4.50
CA ILE A 37 10.23 -6.10 3.87
C ILE A 37 8.75 -6.50 3.84
N THR A 38 8.01 -6.18 4.91
CA THR A 38 6.57 -6.37 5.01
C THR A 38 5.85 -5.43 4.04
N LEU A 39 6.24 -4.16 4.00
CA LEU A 39 5.66 -3.17 3.08
C LEU A 39 5.88 -3.57 1.62
N PHE A 40 7.09 -3.94 1.23
CA PHE A 40 7.40 -4.41 -0.13
C PHE A 40 6.54 -5.61 -0.53
N THR A 41 6.34 -6.56 0.37
CA THR A 41 5.47 -7.72 0.13
C THR A 41 4.02 -7.28 -0.06
N ILE A 42 3.51 -6.41 0.81
CA ILE A 42 2.14 -5.92 0.74
C ILE A 42 1.88 -5.11 -0.53
N VAL A 43 2.70 -4.10 -0.84
CA VAL A 43 2.49 -3.27 -2.03
C VAL A 43 2.63 -4.10 -3.30
N ARG A 44 3.52 -5.11 -3.33
CA ARG A 44 3.58 -6.06 -4.44
C ARG A 44 2.26 -6.81 -4.60
N THR A 45 1.73 -7.41 -3.53
CA THR A 45 0.46 -8.14 -3.59
C THR A 45 -0.73 -7.24 -3.96
N LEU A 46 -0.77 -6.00 -3.49
CA LEU A 46 -1.81 -5.05 -3.88
C LEU A 46 -1.70 -4.67 -5.38
N ARG A 47 -0.48 -4.56 -5.91
CA ARG A 47 -0.24 -4.31 -7.34
C ARG A 47 -0.62 -5.50 -8.21
N GLU A 48 -0.28 -6.71 -7.80
CA GLU A 48 -0.67 -7.96 -8.49
C GLU A 48 -2.18 -8.12 -8.61
N ARG A 49 -2.93 -7.49 -7.70
CA ARG A 49 -4.40 -7.45 -7.68
C ARG A 49 -4.97 -6.18 -8.31
N GLU A 50 -4.13 -5.36 -8.93
CA GLU A 50 -4.53 -4.12 -9.61
C GLU A 50 -5.20 -3.08 -8.67
N LEU A 51 -5.00 -3.21 -7.35
CA LEU A 51 -5.59 -2.32 -6.34
C LEU A 51 -4.76 -1.04 -6.12
N VAL A 52 -3.47 -1.11 -6.42
CA VAL A 52 -2.56 0.03 -6.37
C VAL A 52 -1.65 0.02 -7.58
N GLU A 53 -1.21 1.19 -8.00
CA GLU A 53 -0.22 1.39 -9.05
C GLU A 53 1.05 2.01 -8.48
N LYS A 54 2.14 1.95 -9.26
CA LYS A 54 3.43 2.54 -8.88
C LYS A 54 3.84 3.56 -9.94
N ASN A 55 3.96 4.81 -9.52
CA ASN A 55 4.39 5.95 -10.31
C ASN A 55 5.74 6.44 -9.80
N GLY A 56 6.82 6.02 -10.45
CA GLY A 56 8.19 6.32 -9.99
C GLY A 56 8.50 5.62 -8.66
N SER A 57 8.69 6.39 -7.58
CA SER A 57 8.89 5.89 -6.22
C SER A 57 7.60 5.84 -5.38
N THR A 58 6.50 6.39 -5.89
CA THR A 58 5.23 6.55 -5.19
C THR A 58 4.25 5.45 -5.56
N PHE A 59 3.49 4.95 -4.59
CA PHE A 59 2.36 4.05 -4.80
C PHE A 59 1.07 4.84 -4.61
N SER A 60 0.04 4.59 -5.43
CA SER A 60 -1.28 5.22 -5.33
C SER A 60 -2.38 4.20 -5.60
N ILE A 61 -3.61 4.46 -5.15
CA ILE A 61 -4.76 3.60 -5.48
C ILE A 61 -5.01 3.68 -6.98
N THR A 62 -5.26 2.53 -7.62
CA THR A 62 -5.67 2.48 -9.03
C THR A 62 -7.04 3.14 -9.18
N GLY A 63 -7.15 4.10 -10.10
CA GLY A 63 -8.38 4.85 -10.39
C GLY A 63 -9.31 4.15 -11.37
#